data_AF-A0A3N5C587-F1
#
_entry.id   AF-A0A3N5C587-F1
#
_cell.length_a   1.000
_cell.length_b   1.000
_cell.length_c   1.000
_cell.angle_alpha   90.00
_cell.angle_beta   90.00
_cell.angle_gamma   90.00
#
_symmetry.space_group_name_H-M   'P 1'
#
loop_
_entity.id
_entity.type
_entity.pdbx_description
1 polymer ?
#
loop_
_entity_poly.entity_id
_entity_poly.type
_entity_poly.pdbx_seq_one_letter_code
_entity_poly.pdbx_strand_id
1 'polypeptide(L)'
;MYQTLVLVHVLSAILGVGPTFFGHVLFRKEQSLAELRNSLMMFKRLEIFPKIGGTLAVITGLILYYMGSWGTFVQLWLLGTLILYIAIQILMIGFVGPLSKKLGTYLSDPTTSKLDALPAKYQKTFSKINKIFWTVSTMGVLIFVLMILKPAGL
;
A
#
# COMPACT_ATOMS: atom_id res chain seq x y z
N MET A 1 27.77 9.27 0.55
CA MET A 1 26.72 9.42 1.59
C MET A 1 25.36 9.77 0.99
N TYR A 2 25.21 10.86 0.23
CA TYR A 2 23.92 11.25 -0.38
C TYR A 2 23.32 10.17 -1.29
N GLN A 3 24.09 9.61 -2.24
CA GLN A 3 23.62 8.55 -3.14
C GLN A 3 23.17 7.28 -2.40
N THR A 4 23.86 6.92 -1.32
CA THR A 4 23.46 5.80 -0.44
C THR A 4 22.11 6.07 0.20
N LEU A 5 21.88 7.30 0.68
CA LEU A 5 20.59 7.68 1.25
C LEU A 5 19.46 7.67 0.21
N VAL A 6 19.74 8.12 -1.02
CA VAL A 6 18.79 8.03 -2.14
C VAL A 6 18.45 6.57 -2.44
N LEU A 7 19.45 5.69 -2.50
CA LEU A 7 19.24 4.26 -2.70
C LEU A 7 18.34 3.67 -1.61
N VAL A 8 18.65 3.94 -0.34
CA VAL A 8 17.84 3.46 0.80
C VAL A 8 16.42 4.01 0.71
N HIS A 9 16.23 5.28 0.36
CA HIS A 9 14.90 5.88 0.20
C HIS A 9 14.07 5.17 -0.87
N VAL A 10 14.64 4.99 -2.07
CA VAL A 10 13.96 4.35 -3.19
C VAL A 10 13.65 2.88 -2.88
N LEU A 11 14.61 2.13 -2.32
CA LEU A 11 14.37 0.74 -1.93
C LEU A 11 13.32 0.63 -0.83
N SER A 12 13.31 1.54 0.15
CA SER A 12 12.30 1.57 1.21
C SER A 12 10.90 1.79 0.63
N ALA A 13 10.77 2.70 -0.34
CA ALA A 13 9.51 2.95 -1.03
C ALA A 13 9.05 1.74 -1.86
N ILE A 14 9.96 1.10 -2.61
CA ILE A 14 9.67 -0.11 -3.39
C ILE A 14 9.22 -1.26 -2.49
N LEU A 15 9.97 -1.56 -1.43
CA LEU A 15 9.64 -2.64 -0.51
C LEU A 15 8.36 -2.33 0.30
N GLY A 16 8.14 -1.07 0.66
CA GLY A 16 6.97 -0.64 1.40
C GLY A 16 5.68 -0.72 0.58
N VAL A 17 5.70 -0.20 -0.65
CA VAL A 17 4.53 -0.18 -1.55
C VAL A 17 4.34 -1.51 -2.27
N GLY A 18 5.40 -2.28 -2.50
CA GLY A 18 5.43 -3.52 -3.27
C GLY A 18 4.26 -4.49 -2.97
N PRO A 19 3.99 -4.84 -1.71
CA PRO A 19 2.90 -5.77 -1.40
C PRO A 19 1.49 -5.27 -1.75
N THR A 20 1.29 -3.97 -1.95
CA THR A 20 0.00 -3.42 -2.38
C THR A 20 -0.38 -3.87 -3.79
N PHE A 21 0.61 -4.14 -4.65
CA PHE A 21 0.40 -4.70 -5.99
C PHE A 21 -0.15 -6.12 -5.97
N PHE A 22 -0.05 -6.85 -4.86
CA PHE A 22 -0.63 -8.19 -4.75
C PHE A 22 -2.06 -8.16 -4.17
N GLY A 23 -2.52 -7.03 -3.66
CA GLY A 23 -3.80 -6.93 -2.97
C GLY A 23 -4.99 -7.29 -3.87
N HIS A 24 -4.99 -6.90 -5.14
CA HIS A 24 -6.06 -7.26 -6.07
C HIS A 24 -6.08 -8.75 -6.45
N VAL A 25 -4.94 -9.45 -6.32
CA VAL A 25 -4.84 -10.90 -6.49
C VAL A 25 -5.35 -11.62 -5.24
N LEU A 26 -4.99 -11.13 -4.06
CA LEU A 26 -5.44 -11.67 -2.76
C LEU A 26 -6.93 -11.44 -2.53
N PHE A 27 -7.50 -10.36 -3.06
CA PHE A 27 -8.91 -10.01 -2.97
C PHE A 27 -9.61 -10.10 -4.33
N ARG A 28 -9.25 -11.12 -5.13
CA ARG A 28 -9.87 -11.37 -6.45
C ARG A 28 -11.32 -11.85 -6.31
N LYS A 29 -12.16 -11.56 -7.31
CA LYS A 29 -13.54 -12.06 -7.33
C LYS A 29 -13.58 -13.60 -7.37
N GLU A 30 -14.72 -14.17 -7.02
CA GLU A 30 -15.02 -15.61 -7.15
C GLU A 30 -14.15 -16.54 -6.30
N GLN A 31 -13.52 -16.03 -5.24
CA GLN A 31 -12.86 -16.87 -4.24
C GLN A 31 -13.87 -17.66 -3.42
N SER A 32 -13.54 -18.94 -3.19
CA SER A 32 -14.17 -19.72 -2.11
C SER A 32 -13.84 -19.11 -0.75
N LEU A 33 -14.67 -19.39 0.27
CA LEU A 33 -14.43 -18.90 1.63
C LEU A 33 -13.10 -19.40 2.22
N ALA A 34 -12.67 -20.61 1.87
CA ALA A 34 -11.37 -21.16 2.28
C ALA A 34 -10.21 -20.37 1.65
N GLU A 35 -10.27 -20.06 0.36
CA GLU A 35 -9.26 -19.23 -0.31
C GLU A 35 -9.22 -17.81 0.25
N LEU A 36 -10.38 -17.22 0.56
CA LEU A 36 -10.46 -15.89 1.15
C LEU A 36 -9.82 -15.85 2.55
N ARG A 37 -10.06 -16.87 3.39
CA ARG A 37 -9.38 -17.02 4.69
C ARG A 37 -7.86 -17.07 4.52
N ASN A 38 -7.37 -17.88 3.58
CA ASN A 38 -5.94 -17.97 3.29
C ASN A 38 -5.37 -16.64 2.80
N SER A 39 -6.09 -15.96 1.92
CA SER A 39 -5.69 -14.66 1.38
C SER A 39 -5.61 -13.58 2.45
N LEU A 40 -6.54 -13.58 3.42
CA LEU A 40 -6.51 -12.67 4.57
C LEU A 40 -5.32 -12.95 5.51
N MET A 41 -5.00 -14.22 5.74
CA MET A 41 -3.81 -14.60 6.52
C MET A 41 -2.52 -14.13 5.83
N MET A 42 -2.44 -14.29 4.51
CA MET A 42 -1.31 -13.80 3.71
C MET A 42 -1.24 -12.27 3.76
N PHE A 43 -2.37 -11.59 3.56
CA PHE A 43 -2.45 -10.13 3.61
C PHE A 43 -1.96 -9.58 4.96
N LYS A 44 -2.33 -10.21 6.08
CA LYS A 44 -1.88 -9.82 7.42
C LYS A 44 -0.35 -9.88 7.58
N ARG A 45 0.33 -10.77 6.85
CA ARG A 45 1.80 -10.81 6.83
C ARG A 45 2.38 -9.72 5.95
N LEU A 46 1.71 -9.40 4.85
CA LEU A 46 2.14 -8.37 3.90
C LEU A 46 1.92 -6.94 4.41
N GLU A 47 0.94 -6.69 5.27
CA GLU A 47 0.66 -5.33 5.77
C GLU A 47 1.77 -4.75 6.68
N ILE A 48 2.77 -5.55 7.07
CA ILE A 48 3.93 -5.05 7.81
C ILE A 48 4.88 -4.22 6.92
N PHE A 49 4.97 -4.55 5.63
CA PHE A 49 5.89 -3.91 4.70
C PHE A 49 5.56 -2.43 4.50
N PRO A 50 4.30 -2.02 4.22
CA PRO A 50 3.95 -0.60 4.13
C PRO A 50 4.22 0.17 5.42
N LYS A 51 4.14 -0.48 6.59
CA LYS A 51 4.42 0.17 7.88
C LYS A 51 5.91 0.44 8.05
N ILE A 52 6.76 -0.56 7.79
CA ILE A 52 8.22 -0.44 7.94
C ILE A 52 8.82 0.36 6.78
N GLY A 53 8.70 -0.15 5.55
CA GLY A 53 9.28 0.47 4.35
C GLY A 53 8.70 1.86 4.12
N GLY A 54 7.43 2.05 4.45
CA GLY A 54 6.82 3.36 4.40
C GLY A 54 7.39 4.36 5.41
N THR A 55 7.53 3.97 6.68
CA THR A 55 8.15 4.84 7.69
C THR A 55 9.59 5.20 7.30
N LEU A 56 10.37 4.22 6.83
CA LEU A 56 11.73 4.45 6.34
C LEU A 56 11.77 5.40 5.14
N ALA A 57 10.86 5.25 4.17
CA ALA A 57 10.76 6.13 3.02
C ALA A 57 10.47 7.59 3.45
N VAL A 58 9.58 7.81 4.42
CA VAL A 58 9.30 9.16 4.94
C VAL A 58 10.54 9.75 5.62
N ILE A 59 11.14 9.03 6.57
CA ILE A 59 12.29 9.53 7.33
C ILE A 59 13.45 9.88 6.38
N THR A 60 13.80 8.94 5.50
CA THR A 60 14.89 9.16 4.53
C THR A 60 14.55 10.25 3.52
N GLY A 61 13.29 10.40 3.12
CA GLY A 61 12.83 11.47 2.25
C GLY A 61 12.96 12.85 2.90
N LEU A 62 12.62 12.96 4.18
CA LEU A 62 12.82 14.19 4.96
C LEU A 62 14.30 14.53 5.12
N ILE A 63 15.15 13.55 5.41
CA ILE A 63 16.61 13.77 5.50
C ILE A 63 17.15 14.24 4.15
N LEU A 64 16.76 13.60 3.04
CA LEU A 64 17.14 14.03 1.69
C LEU A 64 16.69 15.47 1.42
N TYR A 65 15.46 15.82 1.82
CA TYR A 65 14.95 17.18 1.69
C TYR A 65 15.82 18.21 2.42
N TYR A 66 16.19 17.95 3.67
CA TYR A 66 17.06 18.88 4.42
C TYR A 66 18.50 18.94 3.91
N MET A 67 19.02 17.86 3.32
CA MET A 67 20.38 17.82 2.77
C MET A 67 20.51 18.41 1.36
N GLY A 68 19.42 18.48 0.59
CA GLY A 68 19.42 18.91 -0.80
C GLY A 68 19.19 20.41 -0.97
N SER A 69 19.81 21.00 -1.99
CA SER A 69 19.43 22.30 -2.55
C SER A 69 18.39 22.07 -3.65
N TRP A 70 17.15 22.51 -3.40
CA TRP A 70 16.03 22.23 -4.31
C TRP A 70 15.59 23.48 -5.05
N GLY A 71 15.53 23.41 -6.38
CA GLY A 71 14.82 24.39 -7.20
C GLY A 71 13.30 24.19 -7.18
N THR A 72 12.54 25.20 -7.60
CA THR A 72 11.07 25.24 -7.54
C THR A 72 10.39 24.06 -8.26
N PHE A 73 10.92 23.63 -9.40
CA PHE A 73 10.36 22.50 -10.15
C PHE A 73 10.55 21.15 -9.43
N VAL A 74 11.68 20.96 -8.74
CA VAL A 74 11.93 19.73 -7.96
C VAL A 74 11.06 19.69 -6.70
N GLN A 75 10.68 20.85 -6.16
CA GLN A 75 9.74 20.94 -5.04
C GLN A 75 8.34 20.46 -5.41
N LEU A 76 7.83 20.78 -6.60
CA LEU A 76 6.53 20.27 -7.08
C LEU A 76 6.54 18.74 -7.17
N TRP A 77 7.64 18.17 -7.64
CA TRP A 77 7.82 16.74 -7.76
C TRP A 77 7.87 16.02 -6.40
N LEU A 78 8.60 16.60 -5.46
CA LEU A 78 8.71 16.12 -4.09
C LEU A 78 7.35 16.20 -3.38
N LEU A 79 6.63 17.32 -3.54
CA LEU A 79 5.30 17.50 -2.97
C LEU A 79 4.29 16.52 -3.57
N GLY A 80 4.27 16.33 -4.90
CA GLY A 80 3.39 15.38 -5.57
C GLY A 80 3.61 13.95 -5.10
N THR A 81 4.88 13.53 -4.98
CA THR A 81 5.25 12.21 -4.45
C THR A 81 4.80 12.03 -3.00
N LEU A 82 5.00 13.06 -2.16
CA LEU A 82 4.60 13.04 -0.76
C LEU A 82 3.08 12.96 -0.59
N ILE A 83 2.31 13.73 -1.38
CA ILE A 83 0.84 13.70 -1.35
C ILE A 83 0.33 12.31 -1.74
N LEU A 84 0.82 11.75 -2.86
CA LEU A 84 0.44 10.40 -3.29
C LEU A 84 0.76 9.38 -2.20
N TYR A 85 1.93 9.49 -1.60
CA TYR A 85 2.36 8.58 -0.55
C TYR A 85 1.49 8.66 0.70
N ILE A 86 1.17 9.86 1.20
CA ILE A 86 0.26 10.06 2.34
C ILE A 86 -1.13 9.48 2.03
N ALA A 87 -1.65 9.73 0.83
CA ALA A 87 -2.94 9.21 0.41
C ALA A 87 -2.95 7.66 0.34
N ILE A 88 -1.86 7.03 -0.13
CA ILE A 88 -1.70 5.56 -0.02
C ILE A 88 -1.76 5.10 1.43
N GLN A 89 -1.05 5.76 2.34
CA GLN A 89 -1.03 5.37 3.76
C GLN A 89 -2.41 5.51 4.40
N ILE A 90 -3.15 6.58 4.11
CA ILE A 90 -4.54 6.76 4.56
C ILE A 90 -5.42 5.63 4.04
N LEU A 91 -5.33 5.28 2.75
CA LEU A 91 -6.11 4.19 2.17
C LEU A 91 -5.77 2.83 2.79
N MET A 92 -4.48 2.54 2.96
CA MET A 92 -4.01 1.25 3.47
C MET A 92 -4.27 1.07 4.96
N ILE A 93 -3.83 2.02 5.79
CA ILE A 93 -3.94 1.94 7.26
C ILE A 93 -5.34 2.34 7.72
N GLY A 94 -5.93 3.37 7.11
CA GLY A 94 -7.23 3.92 7.51
C GLY A 94 -8.44 3.12 6.98
N PHE A 95 -8.33 2.49 5.81
CA PHE A 95 -9.47 1.76 5.21
C PHE A 95 -9.21 0.27 5.05
N VAL A 96 -8.17 -0.14 4.33
CA VAL A 96 -7.95 -1.57 4.02
C VAL A 96 -7.70 -2.38 5.29
N GLY A 97 -6.78 -1.97 6.16
CA GLY A 97 -6.47 -2.68 7.40
C GLY A 97 -7.71 -2.97 8.27
N PRO A 98 -8.51 -1.95 8.64
CA PRO A 98 -9.73 -2.14 9.42
C PRO A 98 -10.78 -3.02 8.74
N LEU A 99 -10.99 -2.86 7.43
CA LEU A 99 -11.97 -3.65 6.69
C LEU A 99 -11.54 -5.12 6.57
N SER A 100 -10.27 -5.38 6.28
CA SER A 100 -9.69 -6.72 6.23
C SER A 100 -9.71 -7.40 7.59
N LYS A 101 -9.45 -6.67 8.69
CA LYS A 101 -9.56 -7.20 10.05
C LYS A 101 -10.99 -7.60 10.39
N LYS A 102 -11.97 -6.74 10.09
CA LYS A 102 -13.41 -7.06 10.30
C LYS A 102 -13.83 -8.30 9.52
N LEU A 103 -13.38 -8.43 8.27
CA LEU A 103 -13.66 -9.60 7.44
C LEU A 103 -13.00 -10.87 8.00
N GLY A 104 -11.75 -10.77 8.45
CA GLY A 104 -11.03 -11.87 9.10
C GLY A 104 -11.71 -12.35 10.38
N THR A 105 -12.10 -11.43 11.27
CA THR A 105 -12.82 -11.79 12.51
C THR A 105 -14.13 -12.50 12.21
N TYR A 106 -14.89 -12.04 11.22
CA TYR A 106 -16.12 -12.71 10.81
C TYR A 106 -15.85 -14.14 10.30
N LEU A 107 -14.85 -14.32 9.44
CA LEU A 107 -14.54 -15.62 8.83
C LEU A 107 -13.90 -16.62 9.81
N SER A 108 -13.33 -16.14 10.90
CA SER A 108 -12.80 -16.98 11.99
C SER A 108 -13.86 -17.47 12.97
N ASP A 109 -15.10 -16.96 12.88
CA ASP A 109 -16.19 -17.40 13.75
C ASP A 109 -16.59 -18.85 13.39
N PRO A 110 -16.59 -19.80 14.35
CA PRO A 110 -16.96 -21.21 14.12
C PRO A 110 -18.33 -21.39 13.45
N THR A 111 -19.25 -20.45 13.67
CA THR A 111 -20.60 -20.47 13.07
C THR A 111 -20.57 -20.19 11.56
N THR A 112 -19.53 -19.52 11.06
CA THR A 112 -19.34 -19.21 9.63
C THR A 112 -18.53 -20.27 8.88
N SER A 113 -17.99 -21.27 9.59
CA SER A 113 -17.21 -22.36 8.99
C SER A 113 -18.05 -23.26 8.07
N LYS A 114 -19.38 -23.27 8.24
CA LYS A 114 -20.34 -24.07 7.45
C LYS A 114 -21.05 -23.29 6.34
N LEU A 115 -20.75 -22.01 6.16
CA LEU A 115 -21.33 -21.23 5.07
C LEU A 115 -20.65 -21.61 3.76
N ASP A 116 -21.43 -21.76 2.69
CA ASP A 116 -20.90 -21.98 1.33
C ASP A 116 -20.54 -20.67 0.63
N ALA A 117 -21.17 -19.55 1.05
CA ALA A 117 -21.00 -18.24 0.43
C ALA A 117 -20.91 -17.09 1.44
N LEU A 118 -20.18 -16.05 1.05
CA LEU A 118 -20.04 -14.83 1.83
C LEU A 118 -21.37 -14.03 1.83
N PRO A 119 -21.89 -13.56 2.97
CA PRO A 119 -23.12 -12.76 2.98
C PRO A 119 -22.97 -11.47 2.17
N ALA A 120 -24.06 -10.99 1.57
CA ALA A 120 -24.07 -9.81 0.69
C ALA A 120 -23.42 -8.55 1.32
N LYS A 121 -23.57 -8.36 2.64
CA LYS A 121 -22.91 -7.27 3.40
C LYS A 121 -21.39 -7.31 3.29
N TYR A 122 -20.80 -8.51 3.36
CA TYR A 122 -19.35 -8.70 3.30
C TYR A 122 -18.85 -8.76 1.86
N GLN A 123 -19.66 -9.19 0.88
CA GLN A 123 -19.32 -9.10 -0.55
C GLN A 123 -19.09 -7.64 -1.01
N LYS A 124 -19.92 -6.70 -0.54
CA LYS A 124 -19.73 -5.26 -0.78
C LYS A 124 -18.42 -4.76 -0.16
N THR A 125 -18.13 -5.17 1.07
CA THR A 125 -16.88 -4.82 1.77
C THR A 125 -15.66 -5.34 1.02
N PHE A 126 -15.71 -6.60 0.61
CA PHE A 126 -14.67 -7.26 -0.16
C PHE A 126 -14.39 -6.54 -1.50
N SER A 127 -15.45 -6.24 -2.25
CA SER A 127 -15.33 -5.51 -3.53
C SER A 127 -14.75 -4.11 -3.34
N LYS A 128 -15.07 -3.45 -2.22
CA LYS A 128 -14.49 -2.15 -1.86
C LYS A 128 -12.99 -2.25 -1.59
N ILE A 129 -12.55 -3.26 -0.84
CA ILE A 129 -11.12 -3.51 -0.58
C ILE A 129 -10.37 -3.71 -1.90
N ASN A 130 -10.88 -4.56 -2.79
CA ASN A 130 -10.24 -4.81 -4.08
C ASN A 130 -10.10 -3.53 -4.94
N LYS A 131 -11.16 -2.69 -4.99
CA LYS A 131 -11.10 -1.39 -5.67
C LYS A 131 -10.03 -0.48 -5.09
N ILE A 132 -9.92 -0.42 -3.76
CA ILE A 132 -8.88 0.40 -3.11
C ILE A 132 -7.48 -0.11 -3.48
N PHE A 133 -7.25 -1.42 -3.57
CA PHE A 133 -5.97 -1.96 -4.01
C PHE A 133 -5.58 -1.56 -5.42
N TRP A 134 -6.55 -1.53 -6.35
CA TRP A 134 -6.31 -0.99 -7.69
C TRP A 134 -5.89 0.48 -7.63
N THR A 135 -6.63 1.31 -6.88
CA THR A 135 -6.27 2.73 -6.71
C THR A 135 -4.87 2.89 -6.13
N VAL A 136 -4.57 2.20 -5.03
CA VAL A 136 -3.26 2.28 -4.36
C VAL A 136 -2.13 1.77 -5.25
N SER A 137 -2.35 0.69 -6.00
CA SER A 137 -1.37 0.18 -6.96
C SER A 137 -1.06 1.22 -8.03
N THR A 138 -2.08 1.84 -8.62
CA THR A 138 -1.91 2.91 -9.61
C THR A 138 -1.13 4.09 -9.02
N MET A 139 -1.47 4.52 -7.79
CA MET A 139 -0.72 5.57 -7.10
C MET A 139 0.73 5.17 -6.82
N GLY A 140 0.99 3.91 -6.49
CA GLY A 140 2.33 3.36 -6.32
C GLY A 140 3.15 3.41 -7.60
N VAL A 141 2.56 3.06 -8.74
CA VAL A 141 3.20 3.23 -10.07
C VAL A 141 3.53 4.69 -10.30
N LEU A 142 2.59 5.61 -10.05
CA LEU A 142 2.83 7.04 -10.21
C LEU A 142 3.99 7.53 -9.33
N ILE A 143 4.09 7.07 -8.07
CA ILE A 143 5.23 7.37 -7.21
C ILE A 143 6.54 6.88 -7.84
N PHE A 144 6.59 5.67 -8.39
CA PHE A 144 7.82 5.16 -9.03
C PHE A 144 8.16 5.92 -10.30
N VAL A 145 7.17 6.23 -11.14
CA VAL A 145 7.35 7.11 -12.30
C VAL A 145 7.92 8.44 -11.84
N LEU A 146 7.40 9.01 -10.75
CA LEU A 146 7.96 10.23 -10.17
C LEU A 146 9.41 9.98 -9.73
N MET A 147 9.70 8.99 -8.91
CA MET A 147 11.08 8.74 -8.43
C MET A 147 12.10 8.53 -9.57
N ILE A 148 11.70 7.88 -10.66
CA ILE A 148 12.57 7.58 -11.81
C ILE A 148 12.72 8.76 -12.75
N LEU A 149 11.60 9.39 -13.15
CA LEU A 149 11.58 10.51 -14.09
C LEU A 149 11.86 11.85 -13.43
N LYS A 150 12.20 11.85 -12.13
CA LYS A 150 12.55 13.06 -11.39
C LYS A 150 13.53 13.84 -12.24
N PRO A 151 13.29 15.14 -12.47
CA PRO A 151 14.23 15.98 -13.18
C PRO A 151 15.59 15.85 -12.50
N ALA A 152 16.57 15.27 -13.21
CA ALA A 152 17.96 15.46 -12.88
C ALA A 152 18.18 16.96 -13.04
N GLY A 153 18.50 17.65 -11.95
CA GLY A 153 18.80 19.07 -12.03
C GLY A 153 19.91 19.29 -13.07
N LEU A 154 19.69 20.28 -13.94
CA LEU A 154 20.75 21.13 -14.48
C LEU A 154 21.67 21.61 -13.35
#